data_AF-A0A9W5P3H6-F1
#
_entry.id   AF-A0A9W5P3H6-F1
#
_cell.length_a   1.000
_cell.length_b   1.000
_cell.length_c   1.000
_cell.angle_alpha   90.00
_cell.angle_beta   90.00
_cell.angle_gamma   90.00
#
_symmetry.space_group_name_H-M   'P 1'
#
loop_
_entity.id
_entity.type
_entity.pdbx_description
1 polymer ?
#
loop_
_entity_poly.entity_id
_entity_poly.type
_entity_poly.pdbx_seq_one_letter_code
_entity_poly.pdbx_strand_id
1 'polypeptide(L)'
;MKKLLNVLGIIIVMIIASYSLMKVLLHYANKPAEVNTIAQIEDVQEETKVLDFIRMTHESYNNFLNYGKAENYTDGDWNQFKQWFQQQEQSLKNIHTEIKNEKIKRDVNRSYEIVKKGVELQNIEYVVYAHRVYHDLDIIVNKYRGETNIWGYTEFGDGKDIKVIEQAIQTK
;
A
#
# COMPACT_ATOMS: atom_id res chain seq x y z
N MET A 1 7.85 61.45 -4.99
CA MET A 1 6.91 60.79 -5.92
C MET A 1 7.44 59.47 -6.50
N LYS A 2 8.65 59.39 -7.08
CA LYS A 2 9.20 58.13 -7.65
C LYS A 2 9.30 56.95 -6.66
N LYS A 3 9.71 57.19 -5.41
CA LYS A 3 9.78 56.14 -4.36
C LYS A 3 8.40 55.57 -3.98
N LEU A 4 7.38 56.42 -3.93
CA LEU A 4 5.99 56.02 -3.65
C LEU A 4 5.40 55.18 -4.80
N LEU A 5 5.67 55.55 -6.06
CA LEU A 5 5.28 54.75 -7.22
C LEU A 5 5.94 53.36 -7.23
N ASN A 6 7.23 53.29 -6.89
CA ASN A 6 7.95 52.02 -6.83
C ASN A 6 7.41 51.10 -5.72
N VAL A 7 7.08 51.64 -4.54
CA VAL A 7 6.47 50.86 -3.46
C VAL A 7 5.08 50.37 -3.86
N LEU A 8 4.27 51.21 -4.51
CA LEU A 8 2.94 50.81 -5.00
C LEU A 8 3.03 49.69 -6.05
N GLY A 9 4.00 49.78 -6.96
CA GLY A 9 4.26 48.74 -7.96
C GLY A 9 4.64 47.40 -7.35
N ILE A 10 5.50 47.40 -6.32
CA ILE A 10 5.90 46.17 -5.60
C ILE A 10 4.68 45.54 -4.90
N ILE A 11 3.84 46.35 -4.25
CA ILE A 11 2.62 45.86 -3.58
C ILE A 11 1.67 45.20 -4.59
N ILE A 12 1.47 45.81 -5.77
CA ILE A 12 0.62 45.24 -6.82
C ILE A 12 1.16 43.90 -7.30
N VAL A 13 2.47 43.78 -7.53
CA VAL A 13 3.10 42.51 -7.94
C VAL A 13 2.94 41.43 -6.87
N MET A 14 3.09 41.77 -5.59
CA MET A 14 2.90 40.81 -4.49
C MET A 14 1.45 40.32 -4.39
N ILE A 15 0.46 41.20 -4.62
CA ILE A 15 -0.96 40.83 -4.64
C ILE A 15 -1.27 39.88 -5.80
N ILE A 16 -0.71 40.14 -6.99
CA ILE A 16 -0.89 39.27 -8.16
C ILE A 16 -0.24 37.90 -7.92
N ALA A 17 0.97 37.88 -7.34
CA ALA A 17 1.68 36.64 -7.02
C ALA A 17 0.93 35.81 -5.96
N SER A 18 0.43 36.44 -4.89
CA SER A 18 -0.33 35.76 -3.85
C SER A 18 -1.68 35.23 -4.36
N TYR A 19 -2.38 35.99 -5.21
CA TYR A 19 -3.61 35.53 -5.85
C TYR A 19 -3.38 34.34 -6.79
N SER A 20 -2.28 34.37 -7.56
CA SER A 20 -1.90 33.28 -8.46
C SER A 20 -1.52 32.02 -7.68
N LEU A 21 -0.74 32.16 -6.61
CA LEU A 21 -0.37 31.07 -5.72
C LEU A 21 -1.60 30.47 -5.03
N MET A 22 -2.53 31.31 -4.56
CA MET A 22 -3.79 30.85 -3.98
C MET A 22 -4.62 30.03 -4.98
N LYS A 23 -4.68 30.44 -6.26
CA LYS A 23 -5.35 29.64 -7.30
C LYS A 23 -4.70 28.28 -7.52
N VAL A 24 -3.36 28.22 -7.52
CA VAL A 24 -2.63 26.95 -7.63
C VAL A 24 -2.92 26.06 -6.43
N LEU A 25 -2.85 26.60 -5.21
CA LEU A 25 -3.16 25.86 -3.99
C LEU A 25 -4.61 25.36 -3.98
N LEU A 26 -5.57 26.20 -4.37
CA LEU A 26 -6.98 25.81 -4.50
C LEU A 26 -7.19 24.76 -5.60
N HIS A 27 -6.44 24.83 -6.70
CA HIS A 27 -6.52 23.82 -7.76
C HIS A 27 -6.06 22.45 -7.26
N TYR A 28 -4.97 22.38 -6.48
CA TYR A 28 -4.50 21.12 -5.90
C TYR A 28 -5.32 20.66 -4.70
N ALA A 29 -5.83 21.57 -3.87
CA ALA A 29 -6.69 21.24 -2.74
C ALA A 29 -8.09 20.77 -3.17
N ASN A 30 -8.63 21.32 -4.26
CA ASN A 30 -9.93 20.93 -4.82
C ASN A 30 -9.80 19.90 -5.94
N LYS A 31 -8.60 19.44 -6.27
CA LYS A 31 -8.46 18.27 -7.13
C LYS A 31 -8.95 17.10 -6.29
N PRO A 32 -10.12 16.50 -6.59
CA PRO A 32 -10.48 15.28 -5.91
C PRO A 32 -9.32 14.31 -6.13
N ALA A 33 -8.86 13.65 -5.07
CA ALA A 33 -8.06 12.45 -5.25
C ALA A 33 -8.81 11.60 -6.29
N GLU A 34 -8.11 11.03 -7.28
CA GLU A 34 -8.70 10.00 -8.12
C GLU A 34 -9.08 8.85 -7.19
N VAL A 35 -10.29 8.94 -6.65
CA VAL A 35 -10.97 7.86 -5.96
C VAL A 35 -11.25 6.91 -7.11
N ASN A 36 -10.33 5.98 -7.33
CA ASN A 36 -10.70 4.70 -7.91
C ASN A 36 -11.87 4.24 -7.05
N THR A 37 -13.06 4.40 -7.61
CA THR A 37 -14.33 4.00 -6.99
C THR A 37 -14.07 2.69 -6.30
N ILE A 38 -14.13 2.69 -4.97
CA ILE A 38 -14.12 1.48 -4.16
C ILE A 38 -15.29 0.67 -4.72
N ALA A 39 -15.00 -0.22 -5.67
CA ALA A 39 -15.98 -1.08 -6.33
C ALA A 39 -16.77 -1.70 -5.20
N GLN A 40 -18.11 -1.65 -5.22
CA GLN A 40 -18.96 -2.05 -4.09
C GLN A 40 -18.43 -3.31 -3.39
N ILE A 41 -17.60 -3.12 -2.36
CA ILE A 41 -16.91 -4.23 -1.73
C ILE A 41 -17.94 -4.83 -0.80
N GLU A 42 -18.17 -6.12 -0.99
CA GLU A 42 -19.02 -6.92 -0.14
C GLU A 42 -18.67 -6.64 1.33
N ASP A 43 -19.68 -6.33 2.15
CA ASP A 43 -19.47 -6.12 3.59
C ASP A 43 -19.05 -7.44 4.22
N VAL A 44 -17.75 -7.64 4.37
CA VAL A 44 -17.19 -8.88 4.88
C VAL A 44 -17.10 -8.83 6.39
N GLN A 45 -17.72 -9.83 7.03
CA GLN A 45 -17.60 -10.11 8.46
C GLN A 45 -16.62 -11.26 8.71
N GLU A 46 -15.33 -10.96 8.60
CA GLU A 46 -14.29 -11.84 9.15
C GLU A 46 -14.21 -11.73 10.68
N GLU A 47 -13.60 -12.73 11.32
CA GLU A 47 -13.34 -12.68 12.75
C GLU A 47 -12.24 -11.66 13.08
N THR A 48 -12.32 -11.02 14.26
CA THR A 48 -11.36 -9.99 14.70
C THR A 48 -9.90 -10.46 14.58
N LYS A 49 -9.61 -11.72 14.91
CA LYS A 49 -8.27 -12.30 14.78
C LYS A 49 -7.72 -12.27 13.35
N VAL A 50 -8.58 -12.45 12.34
CA VAL A 50 -8.20 -12.42 10.92
C VAL A 50 -7.92 -10.98 10.51
N LEU A 51 -8.77 -10.04 10.93
CA LEU A 51 -8.59 -8.61 10.68
C LEU A 51 -7.28 -8.09 11.30
N ASP A 52 -7.00 -8.50 12.54
CA ASP A 52 -5.75 -8.19 13.23
C ASP A 52 -4.54 -8.83 12.56
N PHE A 53 -4.66 -10.08 12.10
CA PHE A 53 -3.59 -10.76 11.37
C PHE A 53 -3.23 -10.03 10.08
N ILE A 54 -4.24 -9.62 9.29
CA ILE A 54 -4.04 -8.86 8.05
C ILE A 54 -3.28 -7.55 8.35
N ARG A 55 -3.75 -6.77 9.33
CA ARG A 55 -3.14 -5.51 9.76
C ARG A 55 -1.71 -5.71 10.26
N MET A 56 -1.47 -6.68 11.15
CA MET A 56 -0.13 -6.92 11.71
C MET A 56 0.87 -7.41 10.65
N THR A 57 0.41 -8.17 9.67
CA THR A 57 1.25 -8.63 8.56
C THR A 57 1.58 -7.48 7.61
N HIS A 58 0.61 -6.62 7.28
CA HIS A 58 0.83 -5.38 6.55
C HIS A 58 1.89 -4.51 7.24
N GLU A 59 1.75 -4.26 8.54
CA GLU A 59 2.73 -3.47 9.32
C GLU A 59 4.13 -4.11 9.35
N SER A 60 4.20 -5.45 9.44
CA SER A 60 5.48 -6.16 9.40
C SER A 60 6.20 -5.96 8.05
N TYR A 61 5.46 -6.01 6.95
CA TYR A 61 6.02 -5.70 5.63
C TYR A 61 6.41 -4.24 5.49
N ASN A 62 5.61 -3.29 5.98
CA ASN A 62 5.97 -1.87 5.97
C ASN A 62 7.29 -1.60 6.70
N ASN A 63 7.49 -2.23 7.85
CA ASN A 63 8.71 -2.11 8.62
C ASN A 63 9.93 -2.63 7.86
N PHE A 64 9.82 -3.81 7.24
CA PHE A 64 10.91 -4.34 6.40
C PHE A 64 11.14 -3.46 5.18
N LEU A 65 10.07 -3.05 4.48
CA LEU A 65 10.16 -2.26 3.26
C LEU A 65 10.49 -0.78 3.51
N ASN A 66 10.70 -0.40 4.77
CA ASN A 66 10.92 0.98 5.21
C ASN A 66 9.87 1.95 4.60
N TYR A 67 8.60 1.54 4.61
CA TYR A 67 7.49 2.31 4.02
C TYR A 67 7.72 2.67 2.54
N GLY A 68 8.41 1.81 1.79
CA GLY A 68 8.75 2.02 0.39
C GLY A 68 9.92 2.98 0.14
N LYS A 69 10.68 3.36 1.18
CA LYS A 69 11.78 4.33 1.08
C LYS A 69 13.16 3.69 0.93
N ALA A 70 13.26 2.38 1.06
CA ALA A 70 14.55 1.69 0.91
C ALA A 70 14.89 1.51 -0.57
N GLU A 71 16.04 2.05 -0.97
CA GLU A 71 16.60 1.84 -2.33
C GLU A 71 17.43 0.56 -2.40
N ASN A 72 18.01 0.11 -1.28
CA ASN A 72 18.87 -1.07 -1.19
C ASN A 72 18.69 -1.77 0.18
N TYR A 73 18.98 -3.07 0.22
CA TYR A 73 18.89 -3.92 1.42
C TYR A 73 20.25 -4.58 1.69
N THR A 74 20.72 -4.49 2.93
CA THR A 74 21.94 -5.16 3.37
C THR A 74 21.67 -6.63 3.70
N ASP A 75 22.73 -7.43 3.82
CA ASP A 75 22.62 -8.81 4.31
C ASP A 75 22.01 -8.87 5.72
N GLY A 76 22.25 -7.85 6.54
CA GLY A 76 21.66 -7.73 7.87
C GLY A 76 20.14 -7.61 7.80
N ASP A 77 19.62 -6.75 6.92
CA ASP A 77 18.18 -6.54 6.73
C ASP A 77 17.50 -7.82 6.25
N TRP A 78 18.12 -8.51 5.27
CA TRP A 78 17.62 -9.80 4.80
C TRP A 78 17.64 -10.89 5.86
N ASN A 79 18.68 -10.93 6.70
CA ASN A 79 18.75 -11.90 7.80
C ASN A 79 17.65 -11.66 8.83
N GLN A 80 17.37 -10.41 9.17
CA GLN A 80 16.25 -10.06 10.05
C GLN A 80 14.90 -10.46 9.43
N PHE A 81 14.70 -10.17 8.15
CA PHE A 81 13.45 -10.54 7.46
C PHE A 81 13.28 -12.06 7.33
N LYS A 82 14.35 -12.80 7.03
CA LYS A 82 14.36 -14.27 7.02
C LYS A 82 13.98 -14.84 8.39
N GLN A 83 14.52 -14.30 9.48
CA GLN A 83 14.19 -14.73 10.84
C GLN A 83 12.72 -14.46 11.17
N TRP A 84 12.22 -13.27 10.84
CA TRP A 84 10.80 -12.96 11.00
C TRP A 84 9.93 -13.93 10.19
N PHE A 85 10.26 -14.17 8.91
CA PHE A 85 9.51 -15.09 8.07
C PHE A 85 9.49 -16.50 8.64
N GLN A 86 10.63 -17.03 9.09
CA GLN A 86 10.71 -18.35 9.73
C GLN A 86 9.84 -18.46 10.98
N GLN A 87 9.73 -17.39 11.78
CA GLN A 87 8.87 -17.37 12.96
C GLN A 87 7.37 -17.31 12.60
N GLN A 88 7.04 -16.64 11.49
CA GLN A 88 5.65 -16.42 11.07
C GLN A 88 5.15 -17.43 10.02
N GLU A 89 6.04 -18.25 9.44
CA GLU A 89 5.75 -19.04 8.24
C GLU A 89 4.51 -19.90 8.41
N GLN A 90 4.39 -20.59 9.54
CA GLN A 90 3.26 -21.46 9.82
C GLN A 90 1.93 -20.70 9.90
N SER A 91 1.94 -19.49 10.46
CA SER A 91 0.76 -18.63 10.54
C SER A 91 0.39 -18.05 9.17
N LEU A 92 1.38 -17.56 8.42
CA LEU A 92 1.20 -17.07 7.05
C LEU A 92 0.63 -18.16 6.13
N LYS A 93 1.13 -19.38 6.27
CA LYS A 93 0.68 -20.53 5.48
C LYS A 93 -0.75 -20.96 5.82
N ASN A 94 -1.16 -20.88 7.09
CA ASN A 94 -2.41 -21.49 7.55
C ASN A 94 -3.56 -20.52 7.77
N ILE A 95 -3.33 -19.20 7.74
CA ILE A 95 -4.40 -18.21 8.01
C ILE A 95 -5.63 -18.40 7.10
N HIS A 96 -5.45 -18.89 5.87
CA HIS A 96 -6.55 -19.20 4.95
C HIS A 96 -7.59 -20.18 5.52
N THR A 97 -7.21 -21.00 6.49
CA THR A 97 -8.12 -21.95 7.18
C THR A 97 -9.07 -21.27 8.16
N GLU A 98 -8.74 -20.03 8.58
CA GLU A 98 -9.52 -19.24 9.54
C GLU A 98 -10.37 -18.16 8.87
N ILE A 99 -10.10 -17.87 7.59
CA ILE A 99 -10.83 -16.89 6.78
C ILE A 99 -12.14 -17.51 6.27
N LYS A 100 -13.23 -16.75 6.22
CA LYS A 100 -14.52 -17.18 5.66
C LYS A 100 -14.62 -16.86 4.17
N ASN A 101 -14.20 -15.67 3.76
CA ASN A 101 -14.31 -15.21 2.37
C ASN A 101 -13.31 -15.92 1.45
N GLU A 102 -13.83 -16.58 0.41
CA GLU A 102 -13.02 -17.37 -0.52
C GLU A 102 -12.02 -16.55 -1.35
N LYS A 103 -12.31 -15.29 -1.65
CA LYS A 103 -11.35 -14.41 -2.36
C LYS A 103 -10.19 -14.04 -1.45
N ILE A 104 -10.46 -13.64 -0.22
CA ILE A 104 -9.43 -13.34 0.78
C ILE A 104 -8.54 -14.57 1.01
N LYS A 105 -9.10 -15.79 1.09
CA LYS A 105 -8.31 -17.03 1.17
C LYS A 105 -7.29 -17.18 0.04
N ARG A 106 -7.72 -16.93 -1.20
CA ARG A 106 -6.83 -17.02 -2.35
C ARG A 106 -5.77 -15.91 -2.32
N ASP A 107 -6.14 -14.71 -1.91
CA ASP A 107 -5.23 -13.57 -1.80
C ASP A 107 -4.11 -13.83 -0.78
N VAL A 108 -4.45 -14.25 0.45
CA VAL A 108 -3.43 -14.57 1.47
C VAL A 108 -2.55 -15.76 1.07
N ASN A 109 -3.11 -16.76 0.37
CA ASN A 109 -2.33 -17.89 -0.15
C ASN A 109 -1.34 -17.44 -1.24
N ARG A 110 -1.78 -16.64 -2.21
CA ARG A 110 -0.87 -16.06 -3.22
C ARG A 110 0.22 -15.22 -2.58
N SER A 111 -0.12 -14.44 -1.54
CA SER A 111 0.86 -13.66 -0.79
C SER A 111 1.88 -14.54 -0.07
N TYR A 112 1.47 -15.66 0.54
CA TYR A 112 2.39 -16.61 1.17
C TYR A 112 3.36 -17.21 0.16
N GLU A 113 2.85 -17.70 -0.98
CA GLU A 113 3.69 -18.31 -2.02
C GLU A 113 4.73 -17.32 -2.57
N ILE A 114 4.32 -16.08 -2.85
CA ILE A 114 5.24 -15.09 -3.42
C ILE A 114 6.24 -14.56 -2.40
N VAL A 115 5.86 -14.34 -1.13
CA VAL A 115 6.82 -13.90 -0.11
C VAL A 115 7.83 -14.98 0.20
N LYS A 116 7.41 -16.24 0.26
CA LYS A 116 8.32 -17.38 0.47
C LYS A 116 9.43 -17.39 -0.57
N LYS A 117 9.04 -17.25 -1.84
CA LYS A 117 9.98 -17.14 -2.96
C LYS A 117 10.85 -15.89 -2.87
N GLY A 118 10.29 -14.75 -2.46
CA GLY A 118 11.04 -13.52 -2.20
C GLY A 118 12.11 -13.69 -1.13
N VAL A 119 11.81 -14.43 -0.07
CA VAL A 119 12.76 -14.75 1.01
C VAL A 119 13.86 -15.71 0.53
N GLU A 120 13.49 -16.77 -0.20
CA GLU A 120 14.41 -17.77 -0.74
C GLU A 120 15.39 -17.18 -1.75
N LEU A 121 14.90 -16.33 -2.65
CA LEU A 121 15.70 -15.72 -3.72
C LEU A 121 16.29 -14.36 -3.34
N GLN A 122 15.98 -13.84 -2.15
CA GLN A 122 16.26 -12.45 -1.75
C GLN A 122 15.78 -11.45 -2.81
N ASN A 123 14.60 -11.72 -3.38
CA ASN A 123 13.99 -10.87 -4.39
C ASN A 123 13.02 -9.90 -3.73
N ILE A 124 13.42 -8.63 -3.66
CA ILE A 124 12.62 -7.58 -3.05
C ILE A 124 11.29 -7.34 -3.75
N GLU A 125 11.25 -7.48 -5.07
CA GLU A 125 10.03 -7.27 -5.86
C GLU A 125 8.92 -8.25 -5.44
N TYR A 126 9.29 -9.50 -5.15
CA TYR A 126 8.36 -10.52 -4.67
C TYR A 126 7.85 -10.22 -3.27
N VAL A 127 8.69 -9.64 -2.40
CA VAL A 127 8.26 -9.16 -1.07
C VAL A 127 7.32 -7.96 -1.21
N VAL A 128 7.59 -7.05 -2.15
CA VAL A 128 6.69 -5.94 -2.47
C VAL A 128 5.34 -6.49 -2.93
N TYR A 129 5.28 -7.48 -3.82
CA TYR A 129 4.01 -8.07 -4.25
C TYR A 129 3.21 -8.66 -3.09
N ALA A 130 3.85 -9.39 -2.17
CA ALA A 130 3.19 -9.85 -0.95
C ALA A 130 2.66 -8.69 -0.09
N HIS A 131 3.47 -7.64 0.08
CA HIS A 131 3.06 -6.45 0.81
C HIS A 131 1.81 -5.80 0.20
N ARG A 132 1.76 -5.64 -1.13
CA ARG A 132 0.63 -5.00 -1.82
C ARG A 132 -0.69 -5.74 -1.60
N VAL A 133 -0.65 -7.07 -1.52
CA VAL A 133 -1.83 -7.87 -1.18
C VAL A 133 -2.36 -7.50 0.21
N TYR A 134 -1.49 -7.50 1.23
CA TYR A 134 -1.91 -7.19 2.60
C TYR A 134 -2.29 -5.72 2.78
N HIS A 135 -1.64 -4.80 2.07
CA HIS A 135 -1.99 -3.38 2.05
C HIS A 135 -3.44 -3.17 1.57
N ASP A 136 -3.77 -3.75 0.41
CA ASP A 136 -5.13 -3.66 -0.15
C ASP A 136 -6.14 -4.32 0.78
N LEU A 137 -5.86 -5.54 1.27
CA LEU A 137 -6.74 -6.23 2.20
C LEU A 137 -6.98 -5.41 3.46
N ASP A 138 -5.93 -4.85 4.07
CA ASP A 138 -6.03 -4.08 5.30
C ASP A 138 -6.95 -2.87 5.14
N ILE A 139 -6.72 -2.05 4.11
CA ILE A 139 -7.58 -0.88 3.81
C ILE A 139 -9.04 -1.31 3.66
N ILE A 140 -9.27 -2.38 2.89
CA ILE A 140 -10.60 -2.85 2.53
C ILE A 140 -11.32 -3.43 3.75
N VAL A 141 -10.73 -4.43 4.42
CA VAL A 141 -11.40 -5.20 5.47
C VAL A 141 -11.44 -4.48 6.81
N ASN A 142 -10.44 -3.63 7.11
CA ASN A 142 -10.43 -2.77 8.30
C ASN A 142 -11.08 -1.40 8.06
N LYS A 143 -11.62 -1.17 6.85
CA LYS A 143 -12.50 -0.03 6.51
C LYS A 143 -11.86 1.33 6.82
N TYR A 144 -10.59 1.50 6.46
CA TYR A 144 -9.90 2.77 6.63
C TYR A 144 -10.57 3.85 5.78
N ARG A 145 -10.92 4.98 6.41
CA ARG A 145 -11.63 6.09 5.74
C ARG A 145 -10.70 7.14 5.15
N GLY A 146 -9.43 7.14 5.56
CA GLY A 146 -8.43 8.14 5.13
C GLY A 146 -7.40 7.60 4.14
N GLU A 147 -7.14 6.30 4.15
CA GLU A 147 -6.26 5.64 3.20
C GLU A 147 -7.12 4.98 2.13
N THR A 148 -6.89 5.34 0.87
CA THR A 148 -7.74 4.92 -0.27
C THR A 148 -6.91 4.37 -1.44
N ASN A 149 -5.59 4.27 -1.26
CA ASN A 149 -4.67 3.87 -2.31
C ASN A 149 -4.70 2.35 -2.56
N ILE A 150 -5.80 1.83 -3.09
CA ILE A 150 -5.87 0.42 -3.49
C ILE A 150 -5.03 0.19 -4.75
N TRP A 151 -4.03 -0.68 -4.62
CA TRP A 151 -3.10 -1.02 -5.69
C TRP A 151 -3.58 -2.16 -6.57
N GLY A 152 -4.64 -2.87 -6.19
CA GLY A 152 -5.33 -3.86 -7.01
C GLY A 152 -4.65 -5.23 -7.10
N TYR A 153 -3.91 -5.60 -6.07
CA TYR A 153 -3.22 -6.89 -5.95
C TYR A 153 -4.09 -7.98 -5.32
N THR A 154 -5.35 -7.68 -5.00
CA THR A 154 -6.29 -8.60 -4.34
C THR A 154 -7.49 -8.92 -5.23
N GLU A 155 -7.87 -10.19 -5.28
CA GLU A 155 -9.11 -10.65 -5.91
C GLU A 155 -10.34 -10.18 -5.15
N PHE A 156 -10.19 -9.98 -3.85
CA PHE A 156 -11.22 -9.38 -3.03
C PHE A 156 -11.49 -7.91 -3.40
N GLY A 157 -10.46 -7.17 -3.80
CA GLY A 157 -10.55 -5.82 -4.37
C GLY A 157 -10.91 -5.82 -5.86
N ASP A 158 -10.24 -4.96 -6.64
CA ASP A 158 -10.46 -4.82 -8.08
C ASP A 158 -9.68 -5.83 -8.93
N GLY A 159 -8.68 -6.49 -8.33
CA GLY A 159 -7.85 -7.52 -8.93
C GLY A 159 -7.05 -7.14 -10.17
N LYS A 160 -6.82 -5.84 -10.44
CA LYS A 160 -6.20 -5.40 -11.70
C LYS A 160 -4.79 -5.96 -11.92
N ASP A 161 -4.01 -6.15 -10.85
CA ASP A 161 -2.60 -6.54 -10.87
C ASP A 161 -2.34 -7.96 -10.34
N ILE A 162 -3.39 -8.77 -10.07
CA ILE A 162 -3.24 -10.16 -9.60
C ILE A 162 -2.38 -11.00 -10.54
N LYS A 163 -2.52 -10.80 -11.86
CA LYS A 163 -1.77 -11.56 -12.87
C LYS A 163 -0.26 -11.40 -12.72
N VAL A 164 0.20 -10.27 -12.19
CA VAL A 164 1.62 -10.03 -11.90
C VAL A 164 2.12 -11.06 -10.88
N ILE A 165 1.35 -11.29 -9.81
CA ILE A 165 1.68 -12.27 -8.78
C ILE A 165 1.62 -13.69 -9.36
N GLU A 166 0.56 -14.02 -10.09
CA GLU A 166 0.35 -15.36 -10.65
C GLU A 166 1.48 -15.76 -11.61
N GLN A 167 1.95 -14.83 -12.43
CA GLN A 167 3.11 -15.02 -13.30
C GLN A 167 4.40 -15.15 -12.48
N ALA A 168 4.61 -14.28 -11.49
CA ALA A 168 5.80 -14.31 -10.65
C ALA A 168 5.94 -15.62 -9.85
N ILE A 169 4.84 -16.21 -9.39
CA ILE A 169 4.82 -17.52 -8.73
C ILE A 169 5.26 -18.62 -9.70
N GLN A 170 4.80 -18.59 -10.95
CA GLN A 170 5.06 -19.63 -11.96
C GLN A 170 6.47 -19.63 -12.53
N THR A 171 7.19 -18.51 -12.49
CA THR A 171 8.58 -18.42 -12.93
C THR A 171 9.45 -19.40 -12.12
N LYS A 172 10.34 -20.17 -12.74
CA LYS A 172 11.23 -21.09 -12.01
C LYS A 172 12.45 -20.37 -11.44
#